data_AF-A0A4Z0KQK0-F1
#
_entry.id   AF-A0A4Z0KQK0-F1
#
_cell.length_a   1.000
_cell.length_b   1.000
_cell.length_c   1.000
_cell.angle_alpha   90.00
_cell.angle_beta   90.00
_cell.angle_gamma   90.00
#
_symmetry.space_group_name_H-M   'P 1'
#
loop_
_entity.id
_entity.type
_entity.pdbx_description
1 polymer ?
#
loop_
_entity_poly.entity_id
_entity_poly.type
_entity_poly.pdbx_seq_one_letter_code
_entity_poly.pdbx_strand_id
1 'polypeptide(L)' 'GVYVGDTSQRIREMIWQQITQLGGVGNVVMAWATNTESGFEFQTWGENRRIPVDLDGLRLVSFLPVENQ' A
#
# COMPACT_ATOMS: atom_id res chain seq x y z
N GLY A 1 7.45 10.69 -0.50
CA GLY A 1 8.63 10.44 0.37
C GLY A 1 8.59 9.01 0.88
N VAL A 2 9.60 8.59 1.66
CA VAL A 2 9.64 7.28 2.33
C VAL A 2 9.70 7.53 3.83
N TYR A 3 8.78 6.94 4.59
CA TYR A 3 8.63 7.13 6.04
C TYR A 3 8.66 5.75 6.71
N VAL A 4 9.26 5.67 7.89
CA VAL A 4 9.37 4.43 8.68
C VAL A 4 8.96 4.73 10.11
N GLY A 5 8.16 3.84 10.70
CA GLY A 5 7.76 3.93 12.10
C GLY A 5 7.18 2.59 12.56
N ASP A 6 7.27 2.35 13.87
CA ASP A 6 6.61 1.23 14.53
C ASP A 6 5.36 1.76 15.24
N THR A 7 4.20 1.25 14.87
CA THR A 7 2.90 1.78 15.31
C THR A 7 1.90 0.66 15.53
N SER A 8 0.99 0.88 16.49
CA SER A 8 -0.15 -0.03 16.69
C SER A 8 -1.14 0.05 15.52
N GLN A 9 -1.98 -0.97 15.37
CA GLN A 9 -3.03 -1.01 14.35
C GLN A 9 -3.91 0.26 14.37
N ARG A 10 -4.31 0.73 15.54
CA ARG A 10 -5.14 1.94 15.69
C ARG A 10 -4.46 3.18 15.11
N ILE A 11 -3.17 3.36 15.38
CA ILE A 11 -2.40 4.50 14.87
C ILE A 11 -2.18 4.36 13.37
N ARG A 12 -1.92 3.15 12.88
CA ARG A 12 -1.82 2.86 11.44
C ARG A 12 -3.11 3.23 10.69
N GLU A 13 -4.26 2.83 11.20
CA GLU A 13 -5.57 3.14 10.62
C GLU A 13 -5.86 4.65 10.62
N MET A 14 -5.49 5.34 11.71
CA MET A 14 -5.58 6.80 11.78
C MET A 14 -4.69 7.47 10.72
N ILE A 15 -3.44 7.02 10.56
CA ILE A 15 -2.52 7.52 9.52
C ILE A 15 -3.13 7.27 8.12
N TRP A 16 -3.73 6.09 7.90
CA TRP A 16 -4.38 5.76 6.64
C TRP A 16 -5.53 6.72 6.31
N GLN A 17 -6.38 7.05 7.28
CA GLN A 17 -7.45 8.04 7.09
C GLN A 17 -6.93 9.42 6.71
N GLN A 18 -5.81 9.85 7.29
CA GLN A 18 -5.17 11.11 6.91
C GLN A 18 -4.64 11.06 5.47
N ILE A 19 -4.04 9.94 5.07
CA ILE A 19 -3.53 9.75 3.70
C ILE A 19 -4.67 9.84 2.68
N THR A 20 -5.81 9.19 2.93
CA THR A 20 -6.92 9.22 1.97
C THR A 20 -7.60 10.57 1.88
N GLN A 21 -7.59 11.37 2.95
CA GLN A 21 -8.16 12.73 2.96
C GLN A 21 -7.21 13.78 2.37
N LEU A 22 -5.90 13.65 2.60
CA LEU A 22 -4.90 14.66 2.25
C LEU A 22 -4.09 14.29 0.99
N GLY A 23 -4.27 13.07 0.47
CA GLY A 23 -3.45 12.51 -0.61
C GLY A 23 -3.60 13.21 -1.96
N GLY A 24 -4.67 13.99 -2.18
CA GLY A 24 -4.92 14.73 -3.42
C GLY A 24 -4.80 13.85 -4.67
N VAL A 25 -4.03 14.32 -5.66
CA VAL A 25 -3.73 13.59 -6.92
C VAL A 25 -2.49 12.68 -6.83
N GLY A 26 -1.95 12.49 -5.62
CA GLY A 26 -0.79 11.63 -5.39
C GLY A 26 -1.17 10.14 -5.29
N ASN A 27 -0.15 9.31 -5.09
CA ASN A 27 -0.34 7.91 -4.71
C ASN A 27 0.52 7.56 -3.50
N VAL A 28 0.06 6.57 -2.72
CA VAL A 28 0.71 6.11 -1.49
C VAL A 28 0.61 4.60 -1.40
N VAL A 29 1.69 3.98 -0.92
CA VAL A 29 1.71 2.60 -0.47
C VAL A 29 2.02 2.61 1.02
N MET A 30 1.21 1.91 1.82
CA MET A 30 1.47 1.67 3.23
C MET A 30 1.67 0.18 3.43
N ALA A 31 2.81 -0.21 4.00
CA ALA A 31 3.12 -1.59 4.38
C ALA A 31 3.40 -1.67 5.88
N TRP A 32 3.04 -2.78 6.51
CA TRP A 32 3.24 -3.01 7.94
C TRP A 32 3.46 -4.50 8.22
N ALA A 33 4.12 -4.80 9.34
CA ALA A 33 4.34 -6.17 9.79
C ALA A 33 3.04 -6.82 10.28
N THR A 34 2.84 -8.09 9.94
CA THR A 34 1.68 -8.92 10.33
C THR A 34 2.14 -10.34 10.62
N ASN A 35 1.31 -11.11 11.32
CA ASN A 35 1.56 -12.54 11.56
C ASN A 35 1.02 -13.43 10.43
N THR A 36 1.13 -12.95 9.18
CA THR A 36 0.76 -13.70 7.96
C THR A 36 1.99 -14.43 7.40
N GLU A 37 1.80 -15.31 6.43
CA GLU A 37 2.89 -16.10 5.83
C GLU A 37 4.02 -15.22 5.27
N SER A 38 3.69 -14.10 4.63
CA SER A 38 4.68 -13.16 4.09
C SER A 38 5.34 -12.28 5.16
N GLY A 39 4.83 -12.26 6.40
CA GLY A 39 5.31 -11.42 7.49
C GLY A 39 4.94 -9.93 7.39
N PHE A 40 4.20 -9.55 6.34
CA PHE A 40 3.70 -8.19 6.15
C PHE A 40 2.39 -8.18 5.34
N GLU A 41 1.70 -7.06 5.43
CA GLU A 41 0.64 -6.67 4.52
C GLU A 41 0.88 -5.26 4.00
N PHE A 42 0.20 -4.91 2.91
CA PHE A 42 0.21 -3.56 2.38
C PHE A 42 -1.11 -3.19 1.71
N GLN A 43 -1.33 -1.88 1.59
CA GLN A 43 -2.46 -1.29 0.88
C GLN A 43 -2.02 -0.03 0.12
N THR A 44 -2.78 0.34 -0.90
CA THR A 44 -2.44 1.42 -1.84
C THR A 44 -3.56 2.45 -1.96
N TRP A 45 -3.20 3.71 -2.18
CA TRP A 45 -4.10 4.82 -2.46
C TRP A 45 -3.62 5.56 -3.69
N GLY A 46 -4.56 6.01 -4.54
CA GLY A 46 -4.26 6.71 -5.79
C GLY A 46 -3.80 5.79 -6.93
N GLU A 47 -3.71 6.35 -8.12
CA GLU A 47 -3.32 5.61 -9.33
C GLU A 47 -1.80 5.41 -9.40
N ASN A 48 -1.39 4.18 -9.69
CA ASN A 48 0.01 3.81 -9.92
C ASN A 48 0.07 2.61 -10.87
N ARG A 49 1.12 2.49 -11.68
CA ARG A 49 1.34 1.31 -12.53
C ARG A 49 1.74 0.06 -11.73
N ARG A 50 2.20 0.23 -10.49
CA ARG A 50 2.44 -0.86 -9.54
C ARG A 50 1.18 -1.05 -8.70
N ILE A 51 0.39 -2.05 -9.07
CA ILE A 51 -0.89 -2.35 -8.41
C ILE A 51 -0.77 -3.62 -7.57
N PRO A 52 -1.45 -3.69 -6.40
CA PRO A 52 -1.55 -4.93 -5.65
C PRO A 52 -2.32 -5.97 -6.46
N VAL A 53 -1.84 -7.21 -6.46
CA VAL A 53 -2.52 -8.38 -7.05
C VAL A 53 -2.54 -9.51 -6.02
N ASP A 54 -3.63 -10.26 -5.98
CA ASP A 54 -3.75 -11.49 -5.19
C ASP A 54 -3.45 -12.69 -6.10
N LEU A 55 -2.50 -13.52 -5.70
CA LEU A 55 -2.10 -14.73 -6.39
C LEU A 55 -2.11 -15.86 -5.36
N ASP A 56 -3.19 -16.64 -5.35
CA ASP A 56 -3.43 -17.75 -4.43
C ASP A 56 -3.26 -17.36 -2.94
N GLY A 57 -3.77 -16.17 -2.57
CA GLY A 57 -3.68 -15.65 -1.20
C GLY A 57 -2.36 -14.92 -0.89
N LEU A 58 -1.40 -14.91 -1.80
CA LEU A 58 -0.20 -14.07 -1.71
C LEU A 58 -0.46 -12.71 -2.34
N ARG A 59 -0.29 -11.66 -1.55
CA ARG A 59 -0.38 -10.29 -2.06
C ARG A 59 0.94 -9.85 -2.67
N LEU A 60 0.95 -9.69 -3.99
CA LEU A 60 2.12 -9.32 -4.80
C LEU A 60 1.90 -7.98 -5.51
N VAL A 61 2.89 -7.53 -6.28
CA VAL A 61 2.84 -6.29 -7.07
C VAL A 61 2.89 -6.62 -8.55
N SER A 62 1.83 -6.28 -9.28
CA SER A 62 1.85 -6.29 -10.75
C SER A 62 2.35 -4.94 -11.27
N PHE A 63 3.21 -4.96 -12.28
CA PHE A 63 3.71 -3.76 -12.93
C PHE A 63 3.11 -3.64 -14.33
N LEU A 64 2.09 -2.77 -14.44
CA LEU A 64 1.36 -2.55 -15.68
C LEU A 64 2.27 -1.95 -16.77
N PRO A 65 2.04 -2.29 -18.05
CA PRO A 65 2.75 -1.66 -19.17
C PRO A 65 2.51 -0.15 -19.21
N VAL A 66 3.33 0.56 -20.00
CA VAL A 66 3.02 1.96 -20.33
C VAL A 66 1.88 1.91 -21.34
N GLU A 67 0.76 2.59 -21.08
CA GLU A 67 -0.25 2.80 -22.11
C GLU A 67 0.41 3.62 -23.23
N ASN A 68 0.42 3.06 -24.46
CA ASN A 68 1.11 3.49 -25.69
C ASN A 68 2.42 2.76 -26.05
N GLN A 69 2.35 1.43 -26.27
CA GLN A 69 3.14 0.76 -27.29
C GLN A 69 2.23 0.27 -28.41
#